data_AF-A0A1Y3WT65-F1
#
_entry.id   AF-A0A1Y3WT65-F1
#
_cell.length_a   1.000
_cell.length_b   1.000
_cell.length_c   1.000
_cell.angle_alpha   90.00
_cell.angle_beta   90.00
_cell.angle_gamma   90.00
#
_symmetry.space_group_name_H-M   'P 1'
#
loop_
_entity.id
_entity.type
_entity.pdbx_description
1 polymer ?
#
loop_
_entity_poly.entity_id
_entity_poly.type
_entity_poly.pdbx_seq_one_letter_code
_entity_poly.pdbx_strand_id
1 'polypeptide(L)'
;MYRVRFIIQRPGYRKRYLSGFYIPRQEGMPVSEMKRECTEFIRSRLQKEDARFLDFTMELTVFRRVNVDFIYQAESSPGLR
;
A
#
# COMPACT_ATOMS: atom_id res chain seq x y z
N MET A 1 2.62 4.78 -9.56
CA MET A 1 2.32 4.73 -8.12
C MET A 1 0.94 4.11 -7.89
N TYR A 2 0.75 3.39 -6.77
CA TYR A 2 -0.49 2.71 -6.41
C TYR A 2 -0.91 3.10 -5.00
N ARG A 3 -2.19 3.41 -4.78
CA ARG A 3 -2.78 3.51 -3.44
C ARG A 3 -3.01 2.09 -2.93
N VAL A 4 -2.53 1.81 -1.72
CA VAL A 4 -2.65 0.50 -1.09
C VAL A 4 -3.33 0.59 0.26
N ARG A 5 -4.06 -0.47 0.62
CA ARG A 5 -4.62 -0.64 1.97
C ARG A 5 -4.56 -2.10 2.39
N PHE A 6 -4.06 -2.34 3.59
CA PHE A 6 -4.10 -3.63 4.26
C PHE A 6 -5.11 -3.61 5.41
N ILE A 7 -5.78 -4.74 5.62
CA ILE A 7 -6.42 -5.08 6.89
C ILE A 7 -5.45 -5.95 7.67
N ILE A 8 -5.25 -5.61 8.94
CA ILE A 8 -4.46 -6.38 9.89
C ILE A 8 -5.41 -6.82 11.00
N GLN A 9 -5.52 -8.12 11.23
CA GLN A 9 -6.50 -8.70 12.15
C GLN A 9 -5.98 -9.95 12.86
N ARG A 10 -6.44 -10.15 14.09
CA ARG A 10 -6.23 -11.35 14.90
C ARG A 10 -7.51 -11.57 15.71
N PRO A 11 -8.01 -12.80 15.88
CA PRO A 11 -9.15 -13.07 16.75
C PRO A 11 -8.95 -12.46 18.15
N GLY A 12 -9.99 -11.82 18.70
CA GLY A 12 -9.91 -11.10 19.97
C GLY A 12 -9.31 -9.68 19.89
N TYR A 13 -8.82 -9.25 18.73
CA TYR A 13 -8.30 -7.89 18.51
C TYR A 13 -9.20 -7.09 17.57
N ARG A 14 -9.26 -5.77 17.81
CA ARG A 14 -9.93 -4.85 16.88
C ARG A 14 -9.19 -4.82 15.55
N LYS A 15 -9.91 -4.98 14.43
CA LYS A 15 -9.37 -4.83 13.08
C LYS A 15 -8.69 -3.46 12.91
N ARG A 16 -7.49 -3.47 12.31
CA ARG A 16 -6.75 -2.26 11.97
C ARG A 16 -6.55 -2.17 10.47
N TYR A 17 -6.44 -0.94 9.99
CA TYR A 17 -6.25 -0.64 8.58
C TYR A 17 -4.94 0.12 8.42
N LEU A 18 -4.08 -0.34 7.53
CA LEU A 18 -2.85 0.33 7.15
C LEU A 18 -3.00 0.81 5.70
N SER A 19 -2.99 2.13 5.49
CA SER A 19 -3.10 2.72 4.15
C SER A 19 -1.81 3.42 3.77
N GLY A 20 -1.47 3.42 2.49
CA GLY A 20 -0.28 4.10 2.00
C GLY A 20 -0.18 4.09 0.48
N PHE A 21 1.03 4.34 -0.02
CA PHE A 21 1.34 4.28 -1.44
C PHE A 21 2.45 3.26 -1.69
N TYR A 22 2.31 2.53 -2.80
CA TYR A 22 3.32 1.63 -3.34
C TYR A 22 3.88 2.19 -4.64
N ILE A 23 5.19 2.21 -4.75
CA ILE A 23 5.92 2.60 -5.96
C ILE A 23 6.66 1.35 -6.44
N PRO A 24 6.33 0.80 -7.62
CA PRO A 24 7.03 -0.36 -8.17
C PRO A 24 8.51 -0.06 -8.36
N ARG A 25 9.37 -1.05 -8.08
CA ARG A 25 10.83 -0.91 -8.27
C ARG A 25 11.24 -0.85 -9.73
N GLN A 26 10.45 -1.46 -10.60
CA GLN A 26 10.70 -1.56 -12.04
C GLN A 26 9.43 -1.21 -12.80
N GLU A 27 9.60 -0.51 -13.92
CA GLU A 27 8.53 -0.27 -14.86
C GLU A 27 8.12 -1.57 -15.55
N GLY A 28 6.83 -1.75 -15.83
CA GLY A 28 6.31 -2.95 -16.49
C GLY A 28 6.15 -4.19 -15.61
N MET A 29 6.49 -4.14 -14.31
CA MET A 29 6.32 -5.28 -13.40
C MET A 29 4.85 -5.76 -13.38
N PRO A 30 4.57 -7.07 -13.46
CA PRO A 30 3.22 -7.60 -13.38
C PRO A 30 2.52 -7.20 -12.08
N VAL A 31 1.22 -6.87 -12.15
CA VAL A 31 0.43 -6.46 -10.97
C VAL A 31 0.43 -7.54 -9.88
N SER A 32 0.47 -8.82 -10.25
CA SER A 32 0.58 -9.94 -9.31
C SER A 32 1.90 -9.88 -8.50
N GLU A 33 3.02 -9.62 -9.18
CA GLU A 33 4.32 -9.45 -8.52
C GLU A 33 4.34 -8.20 -7.63
N MET A 34 3.80 -7.08 -8.11
CA MET A 34 3.70 -5.86 -7.31
C MET A 34 2.93 -6.09 -6.00
N LYS A 35 1.80 -6.82 -6.07
CA LYS A 35 0.98 -7.16 -4.89
C LYS A 35 1.74 -8.07 -3.93
N ARG A 36 2.44 -9.10 -4.44
CA ARG A 36 3.27 -10.01 -3.64
C ARG A 36 4.36 -9.22 -2.92
N GLU A 37 5.12 -8.45 -3.68
CA GLU A 37 6.22 -7.62 -3.18
C GLU A 37 5.76 -6.66 -2.08
N CYS A 38 4.67 -5.93 -2.33
CA CYS A 38 4.10 -4.99 -1.38
C CYS A 38 3.67 -5.69 -0.08
N THR A 39 3.04 -6.86 -0.19
CA THR A 39 2.59 -7.64 0.96
C THR A 39 3.75 -8.18 1.78
N GLU A 40 4.77 -8.73 1.14
CA GLU A 40 5.98 -9.25 1.79
C GLU A 40 6.76 -8.15 2.50
N PHE A 41 6.89 -6.98 1.87
CA PHE A 41 7.55 -5.82 2.48
C PHE A 41 6.87 -5.40 3.79
N ILE A 42 5.55 -5.20 3.77
CA ILE A 42 4.81 -4.80 4.98
C ILE A 42 4.88 -5.88 6.05
N ARG A 43 4.75 -7.16 5.67
CA ARG A 43 4.82 -8.28 6.61
C ARG A 43 6.16 -8.32 7.32
N SER A 44 7.25 -8.29 6.55
CA SER A 44 8.61 -8.30 7.07
C SER A 44 8.88 -7.11 7.98
N ARG A 45 8.43 -5.92 7.59
CA ARG A 45 8.58 -4.70 8.40
C ARG A 45 7.86 -4.80 9.75
N LEU A 46 6.58 -5.18 9.75
CA LEU A 46 5.80 -5.30 10.98
C LEU A 46 6.39 -6.37 11.91
N GLN A 47 6.79 -7.52 11.37
CA GLN A 47 7.39 -8.60 12.16
C GLN A 47 8.76 -8.20 12.75
N LYS A 48 9.53 -7.38 12.04
CA LYS A 48 10.79 -6.82 12.53
C LYS A 48 10.57 -5.80 13.66
N GLU A 49 9.50 -5.01 13.57
CA GLU A 49 9.12 -4.05 14.62
C GLU A 49 8.55 -4.75 15.86
N ASP A 50 7.74 -5.80 15.68
CA ASP A 50 7.17 -6.59 16.77
C ASP A 50 6.83 -8.03 16.32
N ALA A 51 7.43 -9.03 16.98
CA ALA A 51 7.22 -10.44 16.67
C ALA A 51 5.76 -10.90 16.79
N ARG A 52 4.92 -10.21 17.59
CA ARG A 52 3.49 -10.54 17.72
C ARG A 52 2.73 -10.46 16.41
N PHE A 53 3.21 -9.69 15.43
CA PHE A 53 2.59 -9.61 14.09
C PHE A 53 2.65 -10.94 13.30
N LEU A 54 3.42 -11.94 13.75
CA LEU A 54 3.35 -13.31 13.21
C LEU A 54 1.96 -13.94 13.38
N ASP A 55 1.25 -13.61 14.46
CA ASP A 55 -0.08 -14.14 14.77
C ASP A 55 -1.22 -13.37 14.08
N PHE A 56 -0.90 -12.30 13.35
CA PHE A 56 -1.89 -11.47 12.69
C PHE A 56 -2.04 -11.88 11.23
N THR A 57 -3.28 -12.04 10.79
CA THR A 57 -3.61 -12.11 9.37
C THR A 57 -3.51 -10.72 8.77
N MET A 58 -2.85 -10.63 7.61
CA MET A 58 -2.74 -9.41 6.83
C MET A 58 -3.26 -9.63 5.42
N GLU A 59 -4.22 -8.81 5.01
CA GLU A 59 -4.90 -8.91 3.72
C GLU A 59 -4.83 -7.58 2.96
N LEU A 60 -4.38 -7.62 1.71
CA LEU A 60 -4.38 -6.47 0.81
C LEU A 60 -5.78 -6.25 0.25
N THR A 61 -6.45 -5.18 0.67
CA THR A 61 -7.85 -4.90 0.32
C THR A 61 -8.02 -3.79 -0.71
N VAL A 62 -7.03 -2.89 -0.83
CA VAL A 62 -7.00 -1.89 -1.91
C VAL A 62 -5.64 -1.96 -2.58
N PHE A 63 -5.64 -2.03 -3.91
CA PHE A 63 -4.46 -1.85 -4.75
C PHE A 63 -4.89 -1.16 -6.04
N ARG A 64 -4.85 0.18 -6.06
CA ARG A 64 -5.38 0.99 -7.16
C ARG A 64 -4.29 1.88 -7.74
N ARG A 65 -4.08 1.83 -9.05
CA ARG A 65 -3.16 2.76 -9.73
C ARG A 65 -3.65 4.19 -9.51
N VAL A 66 -2.77 5.05 -9.03
CA VAL A 66 -3.03 6.48 -8.95
C VAL A 66 -2.65 7.08 -10.29
N ASN A 67 -3.58 7.80 -10.91
CA ASN A 67 -3.28 8.54 -12.12
C ASN A 67 -2.61 9.85 -11.71
N VAL A 68 -1.33 9.99 -12.04
CA VAL A 68 -0.49 11.12 -11.59
C VAL A 68 -0.68 12.34 -12.49
N ASP A 69 -1.19 12.13 -13.71
CA ASP A 69 -1.46 13.19 -14.69
C ASP A 69 -2.41 14.27 -14.14
N PHE A 70 -3.38 13.88 -13.30
CA PHE A 70 -4.30 14.83 -12.65
C PHE A 70 -3.61 15.72 -11.60
N ILE A 71 -2.58 15.22 -10.92
CA ILE A 71 -1.86 15.96 -9.88
C ILE A 71 -0.94 17.01 -10.51
N TYR A 72 -0.26 16.65 -11.61
CA TYR A 72 0.63 17.58 -12.30
C TYR A 72 -0.12 18.76 -12.94
N GLN A 73 -1.34 18.54 -13.45
CA GLN A 73 -2.17 19.61 -14.00
C GLN A 73 -2.69 20.60 -12.95
N ALA A 74 -2.86 20.18 -11.69
CA ALA A 74 -3.29 21.07 -10.62
C ALA A 74 -2.22 22.12 -10.24
N GLU A 75 -0.93 21.74 -10.26
CA GLU A 75 0.18 22.67 -10.01
C GLU A 75 0.56 23.49 -11.25
N SER A 76 0.21 23.00 -12.45
CA SER A 76 0.53 23.63 -13.73
C SER A 76 -0.57 24.56 -14.27
N SER A 77 -1.61 24.84 -13.49
CA SER A 77 -2.70 25.74 -13.89
C SER A 77 -2.40 27.19 -13.46
N PRO A 78 -1.98 28.11 -14.36
CA PRO A 78 -1.78 29.52 -14.05
C PRO A 78 -3.13 30.27 -13.99
N GLY A 79 -4.06 29.82 -13.12
CA GLY A 79 -5.46 30.26 -13.17
C GLY A 79 -6.18 30.43 -11.84
N LEU A 80 -5.49 30.36 -10.70
CA LEU A 80 -6.06 30.72 -9.39
C LEU A 80 -5.20 31.81 -8.75
N ARG A 81 -5.39 33.04 -9.24
CA ARG A 81 -5.17 34.27 -8.47
C ARG A 81 -6.52 34.90 -8.20
#